data_AF-A0AAE3KCC5-F1
#
_entry.id   AF-A0AAE3KCC5-F1
#
_cell.length_a   1.000
_cell.length_b   1.000
_cell.length_c   1.000
_cell.angle_alpha   90.00
_cell.angle_beta   90.00
_cell.angle_gamma   90.00
#
_symmetry.space_group_name_H-M   'P 1'
#
loop_
_entity.id
_entity.type
_entity.pdbx_description
1 polymer ?
#
loop_
_entity_poly.entity_id
_entity_poly.type
_entity_poly.pdbx_seq_one_letter_code
_entity_poly.pdbx_strand_id
1 'polypeptide(L)'
;MNGVSGPGNVNAAIRMLQEMQRMAEQSRGGAADAQPAQQGGFGAAMRTAVDQVNTMQMDASAKTEAFTRGDDIPLTEVMVATQKSRVAFEATKQVRNHLVEAYRDIFNMPV
;
A
#
# COMPACT_ATOMS: atom_id res chain seq x y z
N MET A 1 15.33 19.47 -66.78
CA MET A 1 14.09 18.81 -67.22
C MET A 1 13.60 17.87 -66.12
N ASN A 2 12.28 17.84 -65.98
CA ASN A 2 11.46 17.18 -64.98
C ASN A 2 11.40 15.65 -65.14
N GLY A 3 11.02 14.94 -64.07
CA GLY A 3 10.10 13.80 -64.18
C GLY A 3 10.63 12.40 -63.89
N VAL A 4 10.80 12.04 -62.61
CA VAL A 4 10.51 10.66 -62.14
C VAL A 4 9.74 10.76 -60.83
N SER A 5 8.42 10.82 -60.94
CA SER A 5 7.47 10.69 -59.83
C SER A 5 6.49 9.58 -60.22
N GLY A 6 6.45 8.49 -59.43
CA GLY A 6 5.54 7.35 -59.61
C GLY A 6 5.63 6.36 -58.43
N PRO A 7 4.57 5.61 -58.14
CA PRO A 7 3.87 5.57 -56.83
C PRO A 7 4.39 4.53 -55.82
N GLY A 8 5.70 4.30 -55.73
CA GLY A 8 6.27 3.24 -54.86
C GLY A 8 6.42 3.59 -53.37
N ASN A 9 6.51 4.87 -53.01
CA ASN A 9 6.90 5.29 -51.66
C ASN A 9 5.74 5.65 -50.72
N VAL A 10 4.53 5.87 -51.25
CA VAL A 10 3.35 6.16 -50.41
C VAL A 10 2.92 4.90 -49.66
N ASN A 11 2.98 3.74 -50.30
CA ASN A 11 2.72 2.45 -49.64
C ASN A 11 3.77 2.10 -48.58
N ALA A 12 5.03 2.54 -48.73
CA ALA A 12 6.06 2.35 -47.73
C ALA A 12 5.84 3.25 -46.50
N ALA A 13 5.47 4.52 -46.73
CA ALA A 13 5.13 5.45 -45.65
C ALA A 13 3.89 5.01 -44.85
N ILE A 14 2.87 4.45 -45.53
CA ILE A 14 1.66 3.91 -44.88
C ILE A 14 2.00 2.70 -43.99
N ARG A 15 2.92 1.82 -44.40
CA ARG A 15 3.36 0.68 -43.59
C ARG A 15 4.14 1.12 -42.35
N MET A 16 5.00 2.12 -42.48
CA MET A 16 5.77 2.68 -41.36
C MET A 16 4.87 3.42 -40.34
N LEU A 17 3.83 4.09 -40.83
CA LEU A 17 2.78 4.70 -39.99
C LEU A 17 1.94 3.65 -39.26
N GLN A 18 1.59 2.54 -39.91
CA GLN A 18 0.88 1.43 -39.28
C GLN A 18 1.74 0.73 -38.21
N GLU A 19 3.05 0.65 -38.42
CA GLU A 19 3.99 0.07 -37.46
C GLU A 19 4.18 0.98 -36.23
N MET A 20 4.25 2.30 -36.43
CA MET A 20 4.23 3.27 -35.33
C MET A 20 2.90 3.28 -34.56
N GLN A 21 1.76 3.09 -35.23
CA GLN A 21 0.46 3.02 -34.55
C GLN A 21 0.35 1.79 -33.63
N ARG A 22 0.88 0.63 -34.05
CA ARG A 22 0.88 -0.59 -33.22
C ARG A 22 1.80 -0.48 -32.00
N MET A 23 2.93 0.21 -32.11
CA MET A 23 3.77 0.54 -30.94
C MET A 23 3.09 1.53 -30.00
N ALA A 24 2.32 2.49 -30.52
CA ALA A 24 1.55 3.43 -29.70
C ALA A 24 0.35 2.78 -28.99
N GLU A 25 -0.23 1.72 -29.56
CA GLU A 25 -1.27 0.92 -28.91
C GLU A 25 -0.68 -0.01 -27.84
N GLN A 26 0.51 -0.57 -28.05
CA GLN A 26 1.22 -1.36 -27.04
C GLN A 26 1.66 -0.51 -25.83
N SER A 27 1.97 0.78 -26.02
CA SER A 27 2.27 1.69 -24.92
C SER A 27 1.01 2.22 -24.20
N ARG A 28 -0.16 2.23 -24.87
CA ARG A 28 -1.47 2.50 -24.22
C ARG A 28 -2.09 1.29 -23.53
N GLY A 29 -1.73 0.07 -23.93
CA GLY A 29 -2.18 -1.19 -23.31
C GLY A 29 -1.52 -1.55 -21.98
N GLY A 30 -0.61 -0.72 -21.47
CA GLY A 30 0.08 -0.90 -20.20
C GLY A 30 -0.64 -0.32 -18.97
N ALA A 31 -1.82 0.26 -19.13
CA ALA A 31 -2.70 0.57 -18.00
C ALA A 31 -3.46 -0.71 -17.61
N ALA A 32 -2.71 -1.70 -17.13
CA ALA A 32 -3.26 -2.84 -16.44
C ALA A 32 -4.12 -2.32 -15.29
N ASP A 33 -5.39 -2.73 -15.28
CA ASP A 33 -6.30 -2.78 -14.15
C ASP A 33 -5.81 -2.04 -12.90
N ALA A 34 -6.20 -0.77 -12.76
CA ALA A 34 -6.42 -0.23 -11.45
C ALA A 34 -7.58 -1.03 -10.83
N GLN A 35 -7.25 -2.18 -10.23
CA GLN A 35 -8.16 -2.91 -9.37
C GLN A 35 -8.80 -1.88 -8.44
N PRO A 36 -10.14 -1.83 -8.33
CA PRO A 36 -10.79 -0.90 -7.42
C PRO A 36 -10.19 -1.15 -6.05
N ALA A 37 -9.53 -0.12 -5.50
CA ALA A 37 -8.89 -0.17 -4.20
C ALA A 37 -9.88 -0.83 -3.23
N GLN A 38 -9.49 -2.01 -2.75
CA GLN A 38 -10.28 -2.84 -1.84
C GLN A 38 -10.96 -1.92 -0.82
N GLN A 39 -12.28 -2.04 -0.66
CA GLN A 39 -13.12 -1.18 0.19
C GLN A 39 -12.83 -1.30 1.70
N GLY A 40 -11.63 -1.73 2.08
CA GLY A 40 -11.00 -1.50 3.37
C GLY A 40 -9.82 -0.55 3.18
N GLY A 41 -10.10 0.74 3.00
CA GLY A 41 -9.05 1.75 2.83
C GLY A 41 -8.07 1.77 4.01
N PHE A 42 -6.89 2.37 3.80
CA PHE A 42 -5.83 2.49 4.80
C PHE A 42 -6.31 2.98 6.18
N GLY A 43 -7.31 3.87 6.24
CA GLY A 43 -7.92 4.32 7.50
C GLY A 43 -8.65 3.21 8.29
N ALA A 44 -9.26 2.24 7.62
CA ALA A 44 -9.85 1.07 8.25
C ALA A 44 -8.78 0.11 8.80
N ALA A 45 -7.69 -0.07 8.06
CA ALA A 45 -6.52 -0.83 8.52
C ALA A 45 -5.86 -0.18 9.74
N MET A 46 -5.75 1.15 9.76
CA MET A 46 -5.25 1.90 10.92
C MET A 46 -6.16 1.75 12.14
N ARG A 47 -7.48 1.91 11.98
CA ARG A 47 -8.43 1.72 13.08
C ARG A 47 -8.29 0.32 13.68
N THR A 48 -8.22 -0.70 12.81
CA THR A 48 -7.99 -2.09 13.22
C THR A 48 -6.69 -2.24 13.99
N ALA A 49 -5.58 -1.66 13.51
CA ALA A 49 -4.28 -1.74 14.20
C ALA A 49 -4.31 -1.10 15.60
N VAL A 50 -4.96 0.05 15.75
CA VAL A 50 -5.13 0.73 17.05
C VAL A 50 -5.96 -0.11 18.02
N ASP A 51 -7.08 -0.67 17.55
CA ASP A 51 -7.93 -1.55 18.35
C ASP A 51 -7.17 -2.82 18.79
N GLN A 52 -6.31 -3.33 17.91
CA GLN A 52 -5.49 -4.52 18.19
C GLN A 52 -4.41 -4.24 19.24
N VAL A 53 -3.75 -3.07 19.19
CA VAL A 53 -2.82 -2.63 20.24
C VAL A 53 -3.51 -2.44 21.57
N ASN A 54 -4.73 -1.88 21.58
CA ASN A 54 -5.51 -1.75 22.81
C ASN A 54 -5.81 -3.12 23.42
N THR A 55 -6.25 -4.07 22.58
CA THR A 55 -6.51 -5.45 23.01
C THR A 55 -5.26 -6.12 23.59
N MET A 56 -4.10 -5.96 22.93
CA MET A 56 -2.83 -6.52 23.41
C MET A 56 -2.37 -5.91 24.74
N GLN A 57 -2.57 -4.60 24.94
CA GLN A 57 -2.29 -3.96 26.23
C GLN A 57 -3.18 -4.51 27.33
N MET A 58 -4.50 -4.65 27.08
CA MET A 58 -5.44 -5.20 28.06
C MET A 58 -5.10 -6.66 28.42
N ASP A 59 -4.74 -7.49 27.44
CA ASP A 59 -4.31 -8.88 27.68
C ASP A 59 -3.02 -8.95 28.50
N ALA A 60 -2.02 -8.12 28.18
CA ALA A 60 -0.79 -8.04 28.95
C ALA A 60 -1.03 -7.59 30.40
N SER A 61 -1.90 -6.60 30.61
CA SER A 61 -2.31 -6.14 31.94
C SER A 61 -3.04 -7.24 32.71
N ALA A 62 -4.00 -7.92 32.09
CA ALA A 62 -4.76 -9.00 32.71
C ALA A 62 -3.86 -10.17 33.12
N LYS A 63 -2.93 -10.58 32.25
CA LYS A 63 -1.94 -11.63 32.55
C LYS A 63 -0.98 -11.21 33.66
N THR A 64 -0.54 -9.95 33.69
CA THR A 64 0.30 -9.42 34.77
C THR A 64 -0.45 -9.46 36.10
N GLU A 65 -1.70 -9.01 36.12
CA GLU A 65 -2.51 -8.97 37.33
C GLU A 65 -2.78 -10.38 37.87
N ALA A 66 -3.19 -11.30 36.99
CA ALA A 66 -3.42 -12.69 37.34
C ALA A 66 -2.14 -13.36 37.89
N PHE A 67 -0.97 -13.09 37.30
CA PHE A 67 0.32 -13.57 37.81
C PHE A 67 0.62 -13.01 39.21
N THR A 68 0.38 -11.72 39.44
CA THR A 68 0.60 -11.10 40.77
C THR A 68 -0.37 -11.58 41.84
N ARG A 69 -1.57 -12.04 41.45
CA ARG A 69 -2.54 -12.66 42.36
C ARG A 69 -2.23 -14.12 42.68
N GLY A 70 -1.23 -14.71 42.04
CA GLY A 70 -0.84 -16.11 42.24
C GLY A 70 -1.64 -17.11 41.42
N ASP A 71 -2.31 -16.66 40.34
CA ASP A 71 -2.93 -17.57 39.37
C ASP A 71 -1.85 -18.42 38.67
N ASP A 72 -2.20 -19.64 38.24
CA ASP A 72 -1.27 -20.62 37.62
C ASP A 72 -0.96 -20.27 36.15
N ILE A 73 -0.37 -19.09 35.95
CA ILE A 73 0.13 -18.62 34.66
C ILE A 73 1.64 -18.49 34.74
N PRO A 74 2.39 -19.09 33.81
CA PRO A 74 3.83 -18.99 33.82
C PRO A 74 4.28 -17.56 33.53
N LEU A 75 5.30 -17.08 34.24
CA LEU A 75 5.91 -15.77 34.03
C LEU A 75 6.31 -15.51 32.57
N THR A 76 6.69 -16.57 31.85
CA THR A 76 7.03 -16.52 30.42
C THR A 76 5.86 -16.04 29.57
N GLU A 77 4.61 -16.39 29.89
CA GLU A 77 3.43 -15.90 29.17
C GLU A 77 3.20 -14.40 29.38
N VAL A 78 3.37 -13.91 30.61
CA VAL A 78 3.27 -12.48 30.93
C VAL A 78 4.33 -11.70 30.14
N MET A 79 5.56 -12.20 30.13
CA MET A 79 6.67 -11.60 29.39
C MET A 79 6.42 -11.61 27.88
N VAL A 80 5.90 -12.70 27.32
CA VAL A 80 5.57 -12.79 25.89
C VAL A 80 4.43 -11.84 25.53
N ALA A 81 3.36 -11.77 26.33
CA ALA A 81 2.25 -10.85 26.10
C ALA A 81 2.72 -9.40 26.13
N THR A 82 3.56 -9.05 27.12
CA THR A 82 4.17 -7.72 27.23
C THR A 82 5.04 -7.38 26.01
N GLN A 83 5.88 -8.32 25.56
CA GLN A 83 6.72 -8.11 24.36
C GLN A 83 5.89 -7.96 23.09
N LYS A 84 4.84 -8.77 22.90
CA LYS A 84 3.90 -8.64 21.78
C LYS A 84 3.25 -7.25 21.75
N SER A 85 2.75 -6.79 22.89
CA SER A 85 2.15 -5.46 23.01
C SER A 85 3.14 -4.36 22.63
N ARG A 86 4.41 -4.48 23.05
CA ARG A 86 5.44 -3.48 22.74
C ARG A 86 5.76 -3.41 21.23
N VAL A 87 5.93 -4.56 20.59
CA VAL A 87 6.20 -4.62 19.14
C VAL A 87 5.02 -4.09 18.34
N ALA A 88 3.79 -4.46 18.70
CA ALA A 88 2.58 -3.97 18.03
C ALA A 88 2.38 -2.46 18.18
N PHE A 89 2.71 -1.91 19.35
CA PHE A 89 2.67 -0.47 19.59
C PHE A 89 3.67 0.29 18.70
N GLU A 90 4.92 -0.18 18.61
CA GLU A 90 5.93 0.43 17.75
C GLU A 90 5.53 0.37 16.26
N ALA A 91 4.96 -0.76 15.82
CA ALA A 91 4.43 -0.87 14.47
C ALA A 91 3.32 0.17 14.21
N THR A 92 2.38 0.32 15.15
CA THR A 92 1.27 1.28 15.03
C THR A 92 1.77 2.74 15.01
N LYS A 93 2.85 3.05 15.72
CA LYS A 93 3.49 4.36 15.68
C LYS A 93 4.04 4.68 14.29
N GLN A 94 4.62 3.72 13.59
CA GLN A 94 5.09 3.92 12.20
C GLN A 94 3.92 4.21 11.26
N VAL A 95 2.83 3.45 11.39
CA VAL A 95 1.61 3.69 10.59
C VAL A 95 1.01 5.08 10.86
N ARG A 96 0.98 5.50 12.13
CA ARG A 96 0.55 6.86 12.52
C ARG A 96 1.42 7.93 11.85
N ASN A 97 2.74 7.76 11.85
CA ASN A 97 3.64 8.75 11.25
C ASN A 97 3.39 8.84 9.73
N HIS A 98 3.24 7.71 9.04
CA HIS A 98 2.90 7.69 7.63
C HIS A 98 1.52 8.27 7.31
N LEU A 99 0.54 8.17 8.22
CA LEU A 99 -0.76 8.86 8.08
C LEU A 99 -0.62 10.38 8.10
N VAL A 100 0.18 10.89 9.04
CA VAL A 100 0.42 12.32 9.18
C VAL A 100 1.17 12.85 7.94
N GLU A 101 2.11 12.08 7.41
CA GLU A 101 2.81 12.37 6.15
C GLU A 101 1.84 12.37 4.97
N ALA A 102 1.07 11.30 4.76
CA ALA A 102 0.11 11.20 3.66
C ALA A 102 -0.96 12.32 3.69
N TYR A 103 -1.42 12.73 4.88
CA TYR A 103 -2.31 13.87 5.03
C TYR A 103 -1.62 15.18 4.62
N ARG A 104 -0.36 15.39 5.03
CA ARG A 104 0.43 16.57 4.64
C ARG A 104 0.69 16.60 3.14
N ASP A 105 0.96 15.46 2.52
CA ASP A 105 1.25 15.35 1.08
C ASP A 105 0.03 15.72 0.22
N ILE A 106 -1.18 15.28 0.62
CA ILE A 106 -2.43 15.68 -0.06
C ILE A 106 -2.65 17.20 0.03
N PHE A 107 -2.31 17.83 1.16
CA PHE A 107 -2.47 19.27 1.35
C PHE A 107 -1.40 20.12 0.65
N ASN A 108 -0.20 19.59 0.47
CA ASN A 108 0.90 20.27 -0.19
C ASN A 108 0.95 20.03 -1.70
N MET A 109 0.04 19.22 -2.28
CA MET A 109 -0.10 19.15 -3.73
C MET A 109 -0.59 20.51 -4.24
N PRO A 110 0.21 21.24 -5.04
CA PRO A 110 -0.32 22.38 -5.78
C PRO A 110 -1.28 21.83 -6.83
N VAL A 111 -2.50 22.36 -6.82
CA VAL A 111 -3.43 22.24 -7.96
C VAL A 111 -2.90 23.00 -9.18
#